data_AF-A0A9E3JM80-F1
#
_entry.id   AF-A0A9E3JM80-F1
#
_cell.length_a   1.000
_cell.length_b   1.000
_cell.length_c   1.000
_cell.angle_alpha   90.00
_cell.angle_beta   90.00
_cell.angle_gamma   90.00
#
_symmetry.space_group_name_H-M   'P 1'
#
loop_
_entity.id
_entity.type
_entity.pdbx_description
1 polymer ?
#
loop_
_entity_poly.entity_id
_entity_poly.type
_entity_poly.pdbx_seq_one_letter_code
_entity_poly.pdbx_strand_id
1 'polypeptide(L)'
;MKWDPFTIIEQVLILLVITSQVWISIKVILDSEGAEQYVRIMSFATGFLAFLITRALGVTFADLMLITHSQNNPFGIMLIGAVFPFLVGILISEGTIIALKLGMPVPIRMVLLIAAFTLSQAAYTNYVALASKVTTLDKAFIPNLSYSIAVGLWLTFRYRDKHTPTGTK
;
A
#
# COMPACT_ATOMS: atom_id res chain seq x y z
N MET A 1 -4.45 -1.42 26.58
CA MET A 1 -4.90 -1.92 25.25
C MET A 1 -5.57 -3.26 25.49
N LYS A 2 -6.85 -3.39 25.16
CA LYS A 2 -7.50 -4.70 25.11
C LYS A 2 -7.38 -5.18 23.68
N TRP A 3 -6.53 -6.17 23.45
CA TRP A 3 -6.51 -6.90 22.19
C TRP A 3 -7.74 -7.79 22.18
N ASP A 4 -8.80 -7.34 21.52
CA ASP A 4 -9.93 -8.22 21.27
C ASP A 4 -9.63 -9.11 20.06
N PRO A 5 -10.35 -10.24 19.90
CA PRO A 5 -10.13 -11.14 18.77
C PRO A 5 -10.28 -10.44 17.41
N PHE A 6 -11.11 -9.41 17.33
CA PHE A 6 -11.35 -8.65 16.11
C PHE A 6 -10.13 -7.82 15.68
N THR A 7 -9.55 -7.05 16.60
CA THR A 7 -8.30 -6.30 16.35
C THR A 7 -7.16 -7.22 15.91
N ILE A 8 -7.08 -8.43 16.48
CA ILE A 8 -6.06 -9.42 16.09
C ILE A 8 -6.25 -9.85 14.65
N ILE A 9 -7.48 -10.15 14.23
CA ILE A 9 -7.80 -10.54 12.85
C ILE A 9 -7.44 -9.40 11.88
N GLU A 10 -7.79 -8.16 12.21
CA GLU A 10 -7.44 -6.99 11.39
C GLU A 10 -5.92 -6.87 11.20
N GLN A 11 -5.14 -7.03 12.26
CA GLN A 11 -3.67 -6.99 12.17
C GLN A 11 -3.11 -8.12 11.31
N VAL A 12 -3.64 -9.32 11.44
CA VAL A 12 -3.23 -10.46 10.60
C VAL A 12 -3.51 -10.16 9.13
N LEU A 13 -4.66 -9.59 8.79
CA LEU A 13 -5.00 -9.22 7.41
C LEU A 13 -4.08 -8.13 6.86
N ILE A 14 -3.81 -7.08 7.64
CA ILE A 14 -2.88 -6.00 7.24
C ILE A 14 -1.48 -6.56 7.02
N LEU A 15 -0.99 -7.40 7.93
CA LEU A 15 0.32 -8.05 7.80
C LEU A 15 0.38 -8.96 6.57
N LEU A 16 -0.70 -9.67 6.26
CA LEU A 16 -0.79 -10.50 5.06
C LEU A 16 -0.67 -9.64 3.80
N VAL A 17 -1.37 -8.50 3.73
CA VAL A 17 -1.28 -7.58 2.59
C VAL A 17 0.14 -7.01 2.45
N ILE A 18 0.72 -6.49 3.52
CA ILE A 18 2.11 -5.96 3.54
C ILE A 18 3.09 -7.04 3.08
N THR A 19 2.98 -8.25 3.64
CA THR A 19 3.86 -9.38 3.30
C THR A 19 3.71 -9.78 1.83
N SER A 20 2.48 -9.81 1.30
CA SER A 20 2.23 -10.13 -0.12
C SER A 20 2.88 -9.11 -1.07
N GLN A 21 2.84 -7.82 -0.73
CA GLN A 21 3.47 -6.76 -1.52
C GLN A 21 4.99 -6.87 -1.51
N VAL A 22 5.58 -7.15 -0.34
CA VAL A 22 7.02 -7.41 -0.20
C VAL A 22 7.41 -8.62 -1.03
N TRP A 23 6.67 -9.72 -0.89
CA TRP A 23 6.94 -10.97 -1.59
C TRP A 23 6.92 -10.80 -3.12
N ILE A 24 5.89 -10.16 -3.66
CA ILE A 24 5.79 -9.89 -5.10
C ILE A 24 6.91 -8.96 -5.56
N SER A 25 7.24 -7.92 -4.79
CA SER A 25 8.32 -6.99 -5.15
C SER A 25 9.66 -7.72 -5.24
N ILE A 26 9.98 -8.57 -4.28
CA ILE A 26 11.19 -9.41 -4.30
C ILE A 26 11.18 -10.33 -5.50
N LYS A 27 10.07 -11.03 -5.76
CA LYS A 27 9.95 -11.93 -6.91
C LYS A 27 10.20 -11.20 -8.24
N VAL A 28 9.61 -10.02 -8.42
CA VAL A 28 9.78 -9.20 -9.64
C VAL A 28 11.21 -8.69 -9.80
N ILE A 29 11.90 -8.38 -8.71
CA ILE A 29 13.32 -7.99 -8.76
C ILE A 29 14.19 -9.19 -9.17
N LEU A 30 13.98 -10.35 -8.55
CA LEU A 30 14.77 -11.55 -8.80
C LEU A 30 14.53 -12.18 -10.18
N ASP A 31 13.37 -11.93 -10.79
CA ASP A 31 13.02 -12.38 -12.15
C ASP A 31 13.75 -11.60 -13.27
N SER A 32 14.62 -10.64 -12.92
CA SER A 32 15.41 -9.89 -13.89
C SER A 32 16.91 -10.15 -13.76
N GLU A 33 17.64 -10.02 -14.87
CA GLU A 33 19.07 -10.28 -14.94
C GLU A 33 19.89 -9.03 -15.28
N GLY A 34 21.15 -9.00 -14.80
CA GLY A 34 22.13 -7.98 -15.15
C GLY A 34 21.76 -6.57 -14.69
N ALA A 35 21.92 -5.59 -15.59
CA ALA A 35 21.69 -4.17 -15.28
C ALA A 35 20.22 -3.87 -14.91
N GLU A 36 19.26 -4.64 -15.42
CA GLU A 36 17.85 -4.45 -15.09
C GLU A 36 17.57 -4.72 -13.61
N GLN A 37 18.17 -5.77 -13.07
CA GLN A 37 18.02 -6.13 -11.65
C GLN A 37 18.52 -5.02 -10.74
N TYR A 38 19.68 -4.44 -11.06
CA TYR A 38 20.20 -3.27 -10.36
C TYR A 38 19.22 -2.10 -10.40
N VAL A 39 18.67 -1.76 -11.57
CA VAL A 39 17.70 -0.65 -11.69
C VAL A 39 16.41 -0.93 -10.92
N ARG A 40 15.92 -2.18 -10.90
CA ARG A 40 14.73 -2.55 -10.12
C ARG A 40 14.96 -2.45 -8.61
N ILE A 41 16.13 -2.87 -8.12
CA ILE A 41 16.54 -2.68 -6.72
C ILE A 41 16.61 -1.20 -6.39
N MET A 42 17.26 -0.39 -7.24
CA MET A 42 17.35 1.05 -7.05
C MET A 42 15.98 1.71 -7.04
N SER A 43 15.07 1.32 -7.94
CA SER A 43 13.71 1.83 -7.99
C SER A 43 12.93 1.55 -6.69
N PHE A 44 13.03 0.32 -6.19
CA PHE A 44 12.43 -0.07 -4.91
C PHE A 44 13.02 0.73 -3.75
N ALA A 45 14.36 0.86 -3.69
CA ALA A 45 15.05 1.66 -2.69
C ALA A 45 14.66 3.15 -2.75
N THR A 46 14.51 3.72 -3.94
CA THR A 46 14.04 5.10 -4.14
C THR A 46 12.65 5.30 -3.56
N GLY A 47 11.73 4.34 -3.72
CA GLY A 47 10.40 4.41 -3.11
C GLY A 47 10.46 4.48 -1.57
N PHE A 48 11.33 3.66 -0.96
CA PHE A 48 11.58 3.71 0.50
C PHE A 48 12.22 5.03 0.94
N LEU A 49 13.22 5.53 0.20
CA LEU A 49 13.87 6.81 0.48
C LEU A 49 12.91 8.00 0.34
N ALA A 50 12.05 7.98 -0.68
CA ALA A 50 11.00 8.98 -0.86
C ALA A 50 10.05 8.99 0.35
N PHE A 51 9.69 7.82 0.87
CA PHE A 51 8.94 7.73 2.12
C PHE A 51 9.68 8.37 3.29
N LEU A 52 10.97 8.08 3.48
CA LEU A 52 11.76 8.67 4.57
C LEU A 52 11.82 10.20 4.48
N ILE A 53 11.89 10.77 3.27
CA ILE A 53 11.79 12.22 3.06
C ILE A 53 10.42 12.72 3.52
N THR A 54 9.32 12.08 3.09
CA THR A 54 7.97 12.49 3.54
C THR A 54 7.78 12.38 5.04
N ARG A 55 8.40 11.38 5.67
CA ARG A 55 8.43 11.22 7.13
C ARG A 55 9.22 12.34 7.81
N ALA A 56 10.39 12.70 7.29
CA ALA A 56 11.18 13.80 7.83
C ALA A 56 10.44 15.14 7.71
N LEU A 57 9.62 15.32 6.67
CA LEU A 57 8.79 16.49 6.45
C LEU A 57 7.47 16.50 7.24
N GLY A 58 7.13 15.40 7.94
CA GLY A 58 5.88 15.30 8.70
C GLY A 58 4.61 15.25 7.83
N VAL A 59 4.72 14.74 6.60
CA VAL A 59 3.60 14.67 5.63
C VAL A 59 3.19 13.23 5.32
N THR A 60 3.42 12.30 6.25
CA THR A 60 2.96 10.91 6.08
C THR A 60 1.47 10.78 6.36
N PHE A 61 0.87 9.67 5.94
CA PHE A 61 -0.51 9.37 6.31
C PHE A 61 -0.73 9.33 7.83
N ALA A 62 0.26 8.81 8.57
CA ALA A 62 0.21 8.76 10.02
C ALA A 62 0.16 10.17 10.62
N ASP A 63 1.01 11.09 10.15
CA ASP A 63 1.06 12.47 10.62
C ASP A 63 -0.26 13.20 10.31
N LEU A 64 -0.76 13.06 9.08
CA LEU A 64 -2.01 13.68 8.65
C LEU A 64 -3.21 13.16 9.45
N MET A 65 -3.26 11.86 9.74
CA MET A 65 -4.31 11.26 10.57
C MET A 65 -4.25 11.75 12.02
N LEU A 66 -3.06 11.87 12.61
CA LEU A 66 -2.90 12.39 13.97
C LEU A 66 -3.35 13.85 14.08
N ILE A 67 -2.98 14.71 13.11
CA ILE A 67 -3.41 16.11 13.06
C ILE A 67 -4.92 16.20 12.93
N THR A 68 -5.49 15.41 12.03
CA THR A 68 -6.93 15.44 11.78
C THR A 68 -7.74 14.95 12.98
N HIS A 69 -7.22 13.95 13.70
CA HIS A 69 -7.83 13.43 14.92
C HIS A 69 -7.73 14.43 16.07
N SER A 70 -6.60 15.12 16.24
CA SER A 70 -6.46 16.14 17.29
C SER A 70 -7.42 17.32 17.08
N GLN A 71 -7.76 17.62 15.83
CA GLN A 71 -8.73 18.65 15.46
C GLN A 71 -10.20 18.18 15.56
N ASN A 72 -10.46 16.90 15.90
CA ASN A 72 -11.80 16.31 15.89
C ASN A 72 -12.59 16.60 14.59
N ASN A 73 -11.89 16.63 13.45
CA ASN A 73 -12.50 16.96 12.16
C ASN A 73 -13.01 15.69 11.45
N PRO A 74 -14.33 15.39 11.50
CA PRO A 74 -14.87 14.15 10.92
C PRO A 74 -14.70 14.07 9.40
N PHE A 75 -14.76 15.21 8.71
CA PHE A 75 -14.55 15.28 7.26
C PHE A 75 -13.11 14.90 6.91
N GLY A 76 -12.14 15.41 7.65
CA GLY A 76 -10.74 15.04 7.45
C GLY A 76 -10.51 13.56 7.71
N ILE A 77 -11.11 12.99 8.76
CA ILE A 77 -10.97 11.56 9.08
C ILE A 77 -11.51 10.70 7.92
N MET A 78 -12.65 11.07 7.35
CA MET A 78 -13.21 10.39 6.19
C MET A 78 -12.31 10.53 4.95
N LEU A 79 -11.78 11.72 4.69
CA LEU A 79 -11.02 12.01 3.49
C LEU A 79 -9.62 11.37 3.52
N ILE A 80 -8.87 11.57 4.60
CA ILE A 80 -7.52 11.02 4.78
C ILE A 80 -7.56 9.54 5.16
N GLY A 81 -8.59 9.13 5.92
CA GLY A 81 -8.74 7.76 6.39
C GLY A 81 -9.31 6.81 5.33
N ALA A 82 -10.28 7.24 4.53
CA ALA A 82 -10.98 6.34 3.61
C ALA A 82 -10.83 6.73 2.14
N VAL A 83 -11.25 7.94 1.77
CA VAL A 83 -11.37 8.33 0.34
C VAL A 83 -10.01 8.32 -0.36
N PHE A 84 -9.02 8.99 0.22
CA PHE A 84 -7.72 9.14 -0.42
C PHE A 84 -6.95 7.80 -0.51
N PRO A 85 -6.83 7.00 0.56
CA PRO A 85 -6.22 5.66 0.48
C PRO A 85 -6.93 4.74 -0.51
N PHE A 86 -8.26 4.82 -0.59
CA PHE A 86 -9.04 4.02 -1.54
C PHE A 86 -8.74 4.39 -3.00
N LEU A 87 -8.73 5.69 -3.33
CA LEU A 87 -8.38 6.18 -4.67
C LEU A 87 -6.94 5.81 -5.05
N VAL A 88 -6.00 5.96 -4.11
CA VAL A 88 -4.62 5.52 -4.28
C VAL A 88 -4.55 4.02 -4.57
N GLY A 89 -5.31 3.20 -3.84
CA GLY A 89 -5.41 1.75 -4.07
C GLY A 89 -5.87 1.40 -5.48
N ILE A 90 -6.88 2.10 -6.00
CA ILE A 90 -7.36 1.94 -7.39
C ILE A 90 -6.25 2.29 -8.39
N LEU A 91 -5.64 3.47 -8.24
CA LEU A 91 -4.62 3.96 -9.18
C LEU A 91 -3.40 3.03 -9.24
N ILE A 92 -2.95 2.55 -8.08
CA ILE A 92 -1.82 1.63 -7.99
C ILE A 92 -2.16 0.28 -8.61
N SER A 93 -3.39 -0.20 -8.39
CA SER A 93 -3.85 -1.46 -8.96
C SER A 93 -3.93 -1.38 -10.49
N GLU A 94 -4.47 -0.29 -11.05
CA GLU A 94 -4.45 -0.05 -12.49
C GLU A 94 -3.02 0.04 -13.04
N GLY A 95 -2.15 0.82 -12.39
CA GLY A 95 -0.74 0.93 -12.79
C GLY A 95 -0.04 -0.43 -12.81
N THR A 96 -0.34 -1.28 -11.81
CA THR A 96 0.19 -2.64 -11.71
C THR A 96 -0.32 -3.53 -12.84
N ILE A 97 -1.64 -3.53 -13.11
CA ILE A 97 -2.23 -4.29 -14.21
C ILE A 97 -1.62 -3.87 -15.55
N ILE A 98 -1.47 -2.57 -15.79
CA ILE A 98 -0.88 -2.02 -17.02
C ILE A 98 0.58 -2.46 -17.14
N ALA A 99 1.37 -2.37 -16.08
CA ALA A 99 2.77 -2.79 -16.09
C ALA A 99 2.91 -4.29 -16.39
N LEU A 100 2.07 -5.13 -15.79
CA LEU A 100 2.05 -6.57 -16.03
C LEU A 100 1.65 -6.91 -17.48
N LYS A 101 0.70 -6.16 -18.07
CA LYS A 101 0.26 -6.37 -19.46
C LYS A 101 1.29 -5.91 -20.48
N LEU A 102 1.94 -4.78 -20.25
CA LEU A 102 2.92 -4.21 -21.18
C LEU A 102 4.25 -4.98 -21.15
N GLY A 103 4.62 -5.58 -20.02
CA GLY A 103 5.90 -6.30 -19.86
C GLY A 103 7.13 -5.41 -20.09
N MET A 104 6.95 -4.09 -20.12
CA MET A 104 8.02 -3.14 -20.39
C MET A 104 8.82 -2.86 -19.10
N PRO A 105 10.15 -2.67 -19.19
CA PRO A 105 10.99 -2.44 -18.01
C PRO A 105 10.57 -1.20 -17.19
N VAL A 106 10.24 -0.09 -17.86
CA VAL A 106 9.94 1.19 -17.19
C VAL A 106 8.68 1.14 -16.32
N PRO A 107 7.52 0.68 -16.80
CA PRO A 107 6.33 0.51 -15.96
C PRO A 107 6.57 -0.39 -14.74
N ILE A 108 7.33 -1.49 -14.89
CA ILE A 108 7.64 -2.38 -13.77
C ILE A 108 8.45 -1.66 -12.70
N ARG A 109 9.47 -0.89 -13.10
CA ARG A 109 10.28 -0.09 -12.16
C ARG A 109 9.42 0.95 -11.44
N MET A 110 8.51 1.63 -12.13
CA MET A 110 7.59 2.60 -11.53
C MET A 110 6.67 1.93 -10.49
N VAL A 111 6.13 0.75 -10.81
CA VAL A 111 5.32 -0.03 -9.87
C VAL A 111 6.12 -0.42 -8.63
N LEU A 112 7.38 -0.85 -8.77
CA LEU A 112 8.25 -1.18 -7.63
C LEU A 112 8.52 0.03 -6.73
N LEU A 113 8.74 1.21 -7.31
CA LEU A 113 8.92 2.46 -6.55
C LEU A 113 7.67 2.78 -5.75
N ILE A 114 6.51 2.78 -6.42
CA ILE A 114 5.23 3.09 -5.78
C ILE A 114 4.90 2.07 -4.69
N ALA A 115 5.11 0.77 -4.96
CA ALA A 115 4.90 -0.31 -4.01
C ALA A 115 5.76 -0.13 -2.74
N ALA A 116 7.05 0.16 -2.89
CA ALA A 116 7.94 0.41 -1.76
C ALA A 116 7.50 1.64 -0.94
N PHE A 117 7.08 2.72 -1.60
CA PHE A 117 6.56 3.90 -0.93
C PHE A 117 5.29 3.58 -0.14
N THR A 118 4.30 2.91 -0.74
CA THR A 118 3.04 2.56 -0.08
C THR A 118 3.21 1.54 1.04
N LEU A 119 4.09 0.57 0.85
CA LEU A 119 4.45 -0.40 1.88
C LEU A 119 4.98 0.32 3.11
N SER A 120 5.87 1.30 2.89
CA SER A 120 6.48 2.08 3.97
C SER A 120 5.45 2.96 4.69
N GLN A 121 4.52 3.58 3.95
CA GLN A 121 3.38 4.32 4.52
C GLN A 121 2.50 3.40 5.38
N ALA A 122 2.16 2.21 4.89
CA ALA A 122 1.31 1.26 5.60
C ALA A 122 1.97 0.73 6.88
N ALA A 123 3.25 0.36 6.79
CA ALA A 123 4.04 -0.11 7.92
C ALA A 123 4.23 0.99 8.98
N TYR A 124 4.54 2.22 8.56
CA TYR A 124 4.71 3.33 9.48
C TYR A 124 3.42 3.75 10.16
N THR A 125 2.30 3.78 9.41
CA THR A 125 0.98 4.04 9.99
C THR A 125 0.63 2.99 11.04
N ASN A 126 0.95 1.71 10.78
CA ASN A 126 0.75 0.64 11.76
C ASN A 126 1.64 0.83 13.01
N TYR A 127 2.92 1.15 12.82
CA TYR A 127 3.85 1.45 13.91
C TYR A 127 3.37 2.61 14.79
N VAL A 128 2.97 3.74 14.17
CA VAL A 128 2.48 4.93 14.88
C VAL A 128 1.20 4.62 15.64
N ALA A 129 0.26 3.88 15.05
CA ALA A 129 -0.97 3.45 15.72
C ALA A 129 -0.69 2.65 17.01
N LEU A 130 0.28 1.72 16.95
CA LEU A 130 0.65 0.89 18.10
C LEU A 130 1.46 1.66 19.15
N ALA A 131 2.35 2.57 18.72
CA ALA A 131 3.27 3.27 19.61
C ALA A 131 2.64 4.50 20.30
N SER A 132 1.84 5.28 19.58
CA SER A 132 1.41 6.61 20.04
C SER A 132 0.18 6.60 20.96
N LYS A 133 -0.68 5.57 20.92
CA LYS A 133 -1.93 5.45 21.72
C LYS A 133 -2.88 6.66 21.63
N VAL A 134 -2.69 7.57 20.68
CA VAL A 134 -3.48 8.82 20.52
C VAL A 134 -4.89 8.55 20.01
N THR A 135 -5.09 7.43 19.32
CA THR A 135 -6.35 7.02 18.69
C THR A 135 -6.71 5.59 19.08
N THR A 136 -8.00 5.25 19.05
CA THR A 136 -8.44 3.85 19.18
C THR A 136 -7.94 3.06 17.98
N LEU A 137 -7.37 1.86 18.21
CA LEU A 137 -6.71 1.04 17.18
C LEU A 137 -7.52 0.98 15.87
N ASP A 138 -8.82 0.70 15.98
CA ASP A 138 -9.77 0.58 14.87
C ASP A 138 -9.77 1.80 13.93
N LYS A 139 -9.64 3.03 14.49
CA LYS A 139 -9.66 4.27 13.71
C LYS A 139 -8.32 4.57 13.06
N ALA A 140 -7.23 4.10 13.66
CA ALA A 140 -5.89 4.29 13.13
C ALA A 140 -5.63 3.42 11.89
N PHE A 141 -6.37 2.31 11.73
CA PHE A 141 -6.21 1.36 10.63
C PHE A 141 -7.10 1.63 9.42
N ILE A 142 -8.06 2.55 9.51
CA ILE A 142 -8.95 2.92 8.39
C ILE A 142 -8.18 3.18 7.09
N PRO A 143 -7.03 3.90 7.07
CA PRO A 143 -6.24 4.08 5.85
C PRO A 143 -5.76 2.78 5.22
N ASN A 144 -5.18 1.88 6.03
CA ASN A 144 -4.62 0.62 5.57
C ASN A 144 -5.72 -0.33 5.08
N LEU A 145 -6.86 -0.38 5.78
CA LEU A 145 -8.02 -1.18 5.38
C LEU A 145 -8.61 -0.66 4.07
N SER A 146 -8.82 0.64 3.95
CA SER A 146 -9.41 1.26 2.75
C SER A 146 -8.53 1.05 1.52
N TYR A 147 -7.21 1.21 1.67
CA TYR A 147 -6.25 0.89 0.62
C TYR A 147 -6.29 -0.59 0.23
N SER A 148 -6.26 -1.48 1.22
CA SER A 148 -6.22 -2.93 0.99
C SER A 148 -7.49 -3.46 0.33
N ILE A 149 -8.66 -2.95 0.74
CA ILE A 149 -9.95 -3.25 0.11
C ILE A 149 -9.98 -2.75 -1.33
N ALA A 150 -9.54 -1.51 -1.59
CA ALA A 150 -9.46 -0.97 -2.94
C ALA A 150 -8.60 -1.85 -3.85
N VAL A 151 -7.39 -2.20 -3.39
CA VAL A 151 -6.48 -3.07 -4.14
C VAL A 151 -7.09 -4.45 -4.38
N GLY A 152 -7.65 -5.08 -3.33
CA GLY A 152 -8.27 -6.38 -3.42
C GLY A 152 -9.43 -6.41 -4.42
N LEU A 153 -10.42 -5.53 -4.23
CA LEU A 153 -11.57 -5.43 -5.13
C LEU A 153 -11.14 -5.16 -6.57
N TRP A 154 -10.24 -4.19 -6.76
CA TRP A 154 -9.84 -3.77 -8.09
C TRP A 154 -9.12 -4.89 -8.85
N LEU A 155 -8.16 -5.54 -8.20
CA LEU A 155 -7.47 -6.68 -8.80
C LEU A 155 -8.42 -7.85 -9.06
N THR A 156 -9.34 -8.17 -8.14
CA THR A 156 -10.32 -9.26 -8.33
C THR A 156 -11.18 -9.06 -9.58
N PHE A 157 -11.64 -7.83 -9.86
CA PHE A 157 -12.54 -7.58 -10.99
C PHE A 157 -11.82 -7.24 -12.30
N ARG A 158 -10.65 -6.59 -12.25
CA ARG A 158 -9.95 -6.08 -13.46
C ARG A 158 -8.75 -6.91 -13.90
N TYR A 159 -8.11 -7.66 -13.01
CA TYR A 159 -7.00 -8.50 -13.40
C TYR A 159 -7.50 -9.72 -14.19
N ARG A 160 -6.96 -9.91 -15.37
CA ARG A 160 -7.19 -11.09 -16.22
C ARG A 160 -5.83 -11.59 -16.67
N ASP A 161 -5.46 -12.79 -16.26
CA ASP A 161 -4.23 -13.44 -16.69
C ASP A 161 -4.40 -14.05 -18.10
N LYS A 162 -3.29 -14.35 -18.79
CA LYS A 162 -3.29 -15.00 -20.12
C LYS A 162 -3.99 -16.37 -20.11
N HIS A 163 -4.06 -17.03 -18.96
CA HIS A 163 -4.73 -18.33 -18.76
C HIS A 163 -6.21 -18.19 -18.32
N THR A 164 -6.76 -16.97 -18.28
CA THR A 164 -8.17 -16.78 -17.90
C THR A 164 -9.05 -17.47 -18.95
N PRO A 165 -9.94 -18.41 -18.58
CA PRO A 165 -10.88 -19.00 -19.51
C PRO A 165 -11.68 -17.88 -20.16
N THR A 166 -11.49 -17.68 -21.47
CA THR A 166 -12.36 -16.80 -22.24
C THR A 166 -13.68 -17.54 -22.33
N GLY A 167 -14.64 -17.14 -21.48
CA GLY A 167 -16.01 -17.61 -21.60
C GLY A 167 -16.42 -17.54 -23.06
N THR A 168 -16.94 -18.65 -23.59
CA THR A 168 -17.43 -18.78 -24.95
C THR A 168 -18.23 -17.54 -25.33
N LYS A 169 -17.74 -16.83 -26.35
CA LYS A 169 -18.49 -15.73 -26.97
C LYS A 169 -19.78 -16.24 -27.59
#